data_AF-A0A9X2VKB3-F1
#
_entry.id   AF-A0A9X2VKB3-F1
#
_cell.length_a   1.000
_cell.length_b   1.000
_cell.length_c   1.000
_cell.angle_alpha   90.00
_cell.angle_beta   90.00
_cell.angle_gamma   90.00
#
_symmetry.space_group_name_H-M   'P 1'
#
loop_
_entity.id
_entity.type
_entity.pdbx_description
1 polymer ?
#
loop_
_entity_poly.entity_id
_entity_poly.type
_entity_poly.pdbx_seq_one_letter_code
_entity_poly.pdbx_strand_id
1 'polypeptide(L)'
;MIDAMVRESVVLDDVDRGVLTALAVDGRASFARVGEVLGVSDRTVARRYARLCEANLVRLVGDVDARRLGGAEWIVRVRCEQGSAAQVAEALARRDDTRWVNLLSGGTEISASLRSWSATERDELILHRLQRTAPVVAVTAHSVLHVFGGGRQGLDGPGSLTPDQVAALRPVHVGDQATDLADTDRPLLRALALDGRATYPVLAAATGWSQSRVARRIDALRAAGLLSFDVDVDTELLGYRAEARLWASVPPAHLAETGATIAAHPEVAFCAATTGPTNLLISTVCRDSADLYRYLTDRLGGLPHVNAVETAPVIRTVKRVGSPLRTTRAR
;
A
#
# COMPACT_ATOMS: atom_id res chain seq x y z
N MET A 1 -9.72 -29.60 -5.24
CA MET A 1 -10.62 -29.19 -6.34
C MET A 1 -10.98 -27.73 -6.07
N ILE A 2 -10.30 -26.85 -6.78
CA ILE A 2 -10.19 -25.41 -6.48
C ILE A 2 -11.40 -24.73 -7.12
N ASP A 3 -12.36 -24.32 -6.29
CA ASP A 3 -13.42 -23.43 -6.73
C ASP A 3 -12.90 -21.99 -6.61
N ALA A 4 -12.08 -21.59 -7.58
CA ALA A 4 -11.77 -20.18 -7.80
C ALA A 4 -13.00 -19.55 -8.44
N MET A 5 -13.99 -19.20 -7.61
CA MET A 5 -15.09 -18.33 -8.02
C MET A 5 -14.50 -17.08 -8.66
N VAL A 6 -14.58 -17.00 -9.98
CA VAL A 6 -14.23 -15.81 -10.75
C VAL A 6 -15.12 -14.69 -10.24
N ARG A 7 -14.56 -13.77 -9.45
CA ARG A 7 -15.27 -12.58 -9.02
C ARG A 7 -15.55 -11.71 -10.25
N GLU A 8 -16.80 -11.30 -10.41
CA GLU A 8 -17.21 -10.41 -11.50
C GLU A 8 -16.50 -9.07 -11.36
N SER A 9 -15.89 -8.60 -12.46
CA SER A 9 -15.11 -7.36 -12.45
C SER A 9 -16.04 -6.14 -12.41
N VAL A 10 -15.73 -5.18 -11.54
CA VAL A 10 -16.42 -3.89 -11.48
C VAL A 10 -15.77 -2.92 -12.48
N VAL A 11 -16.59 -2.34 -13.34
CA VAL A 11 -16.16 -1.27 -14.24
C VAL A 11 -16.36 0.07 -13.55
N LEU A 12 -15.26 0.80 -13.33
CA LEU A 12 -15.30 2.19 -12.86
C LEU A 12 -15.67 3.11 -14.01
N ASP A 13 -16.61 4.04 -13.79
CA ASP A 13 -16.81 5.17 -14.70
C ASP A 13 -15.84 6.33 -14.39
N ASP A 14 -15.87 7.39 -15.20
CA ASP A 14 -14.96 8.53 -15.06
C ASP A 14 -15.17 9.28 -13.74
N VAL A 15 -16.41 9.30 -13.22
CA VAL A 15 -16.71 9.92 -11.93
C VAL A 15 -16.19 9.06 -10.80
N ASP A 16 -16.33 7.74 -10.89
CA ASP A 16 -15.75 6.82 -9.91
C ASP A 16 -14.22 6.99 -9.84
N ARG A 17 -13.54 7.01 -11.00
CA ARG A 17 -12.09 7.29 -11.07
C ARG A 17 -11.74 8.66 -10.52
N GLY A 18 -12.50 9.71 -10.87
CA GLY A 18 -12.30 11.06 -10.37
C GLY A 18 -12.43 11.15 -8.84
N VAL A 19 -13.43 10.49 -8.26
CA VAL A 19 -13.62 10.45 -6.80
C VAL A 19 -12.46 9.74 -6.12
N LEU A 20 -12.04 8.59 -6.65
CA LEU A 20 -10.94 7.81 -6.07
C LEU A 20 -9.61 8.54 -6.20
N THR A 21 -9.32 9.15 -7.34
CA THR A 21 -8.11 9.97 -7.57
C THR A 21 -8.11 11.24 -6.71
N ALA A 22 -9.28 11.84 -6.43
CA ALA A 22 -9.40 12.97 -5.51
C ALA A 22 -9.11 12.59 -4.04
N LEU A 23 -9.71 11.49 -3.57
CA LEU A 23 -9.46 10.96 -2.23
C LEU A 23 -8.05 10.38 -2.08
N ALA A 24 -7.44 10.01 -3.19
CA ALA A 24 -6.05 9.63 -3.29
C ALA A 24 -5.10 10.82 -3.03
N VAL A 25 -5.50 12.04 -3.42
CA VAL A 25 -4.75 13.28 -3.15
C VAL A 25 -4.99 13.77 -1.72
N ASP A 26 -6.25 13.79 -1.28
CA ASP A 26 -6.63 14.10 0.10
C ASP A 26 -7.76 13.18 0.58
N GLY A 27 -7.39 12.12 1.28
CA GLY A 27 -8.35 11.13 1.78
C GLY A 27 -9.37 11.68 2.75
N ARG A 28 -9.12 12.84 3.36
CA ARG A 28 -10.03 13.50 4.31
C ARG A 28 -10.74 14.71 3.70
N ALA A 29 -10.57 14.98 2.40
CA ALA A 29 -11.34 16.02 1.71
C ALA A 29 -12.85 15.81 1.91
N SER A 30 -13.57 16.90 2.09
CA SER A 30 -15.04 16.86 2.14
C SER A 30 -15.59 16.48 0.76
N PHE A 31 -16.72 15.77 0.73
CA PHE A 31 -17.36 15.43 -0.54
C PHE A 31 -17.86 16.66 -1.31
N ALA A 32 -18.12 17.76 -0.61
CA ALA A 32 -18.38 19.06 -1.24
C ALA A 32 -17.16 19.57 -2.03
N ARG A 33 -15.96 19.57 -1.42
CA ARG A 33 -14.72 19.98 -2.10
C ARG A 33 -14.38 19.07 -3.27
N VAL A 34 -14.55 17.75 -3.10
CA VAL A 34 -14.35 16.79 -4.20
C VAL A 34 -15.36 17.03 -5.32
N GLY A 35 -16.62 17.28 -4.99
CA GLY A 35 -17.67 17.56 -5.97
C GLY A 35 -17.41 18.83 -6.78
N GLU A 36 -16.97 19.91 -6.12
CA GLU A 36 -16.56 21.16 -6.78
C GLU A 36 -15.45 20.93 -7.81
N VAL A 37 -14.40 20.20 -7.42
CA VAL A 37 -13.25 19.91 -8.30
C VAL A 37 -13.65 19.04 -9.50
N LEU A 38 -14.58 18.11 -9.31
CA LEU A 38 -15.05 17.18 -10.35
C LEU A 38 -16.25 17.70 -11.16
N GLY A 39 -16.83 18.85 -10.79
CA GLY A 39 -18.05 19.38 -11.43
C GLY A 39 -19.31 18.54 -11.18
N VAL A 40 -19.41 17.87 -10.02
CA VAL A 40 -20.57 17.04 -9.64
C VAL A 40 -21.08 17.39 -8.23
N SER A 41 -22.32 17.02 -7.89
CA SER A 41 -22.85 17.27 -6.55
C SER A 41 -22.15 16.46 -5.46
N ASP A 42 -22.11 17.00 -4.24
CA ASP A 42 -21.62 16.32 -3.03
C ASP A 42 -22.35 14.98 -2.78
N ARG A 43 -23.66 14.94 -3.02
CA ARG A 43 -24.50 13.74 -2.94
C ARG A 43 -24.09 12.69 -3.97
N THR A 44 -23.68 13.11 -5.17
CA THR A 44 -23.13 12.20 -6.18
C THR A 44 -21.84 11.57 -5.68
N VAL A 45 -20.89 12.37 -5.19
CA VAL A 45 -19.61 11.88 -4.65
C VAL A 45 -19.86 10.89 -3.49
N ALA A 46 -20.69 11.28 -2.52
CA ALA A 46 -21.01 10.45 -1.37
C ALA A 46 -21.63 9.11 -1.77
N ARG A 47 -22.61 9.11 -2.68
CA ARG A 47 -23.27 7.90 -3.18
C ARG A 47 -22.30 6.99 -3.94
N ARG A 48 -21.43 7.56 -4.78
CA ARG A 48 -20.44 6.79 -5.55
C ARG A 48 -19.42 6.14 -4.62
N TYR A 49 -18.85 6.91 -3.70
CA TYR A 49 -17.91 6.38 -2.71
C TYR A 49 -18.53 5.28 -1.85
N ALA A 50 -19.73 5.50 -1.30
CA ALA A 50 -20.43 4.50 -0.49
C ALA A 50 -20.65 3.19 -1.25
N ARG A 51 -21.12 3.26 -2.50
CA ARG A 51 -21.29 2.08 -3.37
C ARG A 51 -19.99 1.30 -3.56
N LEU A 52 -18.87 1.99 -3.79
CA LEU A 52 -17.56 1.35 -4.00
C LEU A 52 -17.05 0.67 -2.71
N CYS A 53 -17.31 1.29 -1.55
CA CYS A 53 -17.01 0.70 -0.25
C CYS A 53 -17.90 -0.52 0.07
N GLU A 54 -19.21 -0.44 -0.19
CA GLU A 54 -20.17 -1.55 0.00
C GLU A 54 -19.82 -2.76 -0.88
N ALA A 55 -19.33 -2.52 -2.09
CA ALA A 55 -18.81 -3.56 -2.98
C ALA A 55 -17.47 -4.16 -2.53
N ASN A 56 -16.88 -3.69 -1.42
CA ASN A 56 -15.53 -4.02 -0.94
C ASN A 56 -14.41 -3.73 -1.97
N LEU A 57 -14.70 -2.87 -2.95
CA LEU A 57 -13.75 -2.51 -4.00
C LEU A 57 -12.70 -1.53 -3.50
N VAL A 58 -13.11 -0.63 -2.59
CA VAL A 58 -12.27 0.46 -2.11
C VAL A 58 -12.32 0.57 -0.60
N ARG A 59 -11.17 0.85 0.00
CA ARG A 59 -11.04 1.33 1.37
C ARG A 59 -10.14 2.54 1.40
N LEU A 60 -10.47 3.53 2.22
CA LEU A 60 -9.50 4.54 2.60
C LEU A 60 -8.79 4.09 3.87
N VAL A 61 -7.47 4.17 3.89
CA VAL A 61 -6.65 3.75 5.02
C VAL A 61 -5.70 4.85 5.43
N GLY A 62 -5.60 5.09 6.72
CA GLY A 62 -4.58 5.95 7.31
C GLY A 62 -3.24 5.24 7.29
N ASP A 63 -2.20 5.95 6.86
CA ASP A 63 -0.86 5.43 6.76
C ASP A 63 0.16 6.39 7.37
N VAL A 64 1.12 5.84 8.11
CA VAL A 64 2.13 6.63 8.82
C VAL A 64 3.49 6.48 8.16
N ASP A 65 4.14 7.61 7.88
CA ASP A 65 5.51 7.59 7.35
C ASP A 65 6.52 7.35 8.47
N ALA A 66 6.83 6.07 8.72
CA ALA A 66 7.79 5.65 9.74
C ALA A 66 9.19 6.26 9.55
N ARG A 67 9.58 6.64 8.32
CA ARG A 67 10.91 7.22 8.04
C ARG A 67 11.08 8.60 8.69
N ARG A 68 10.00 9.36 8.79
CA ARG A 68 9.99 10.67 9.46
C ARG A 68 10.16 10.57 10.98
N LEU A 69 9.99 9.36 11.54
CA LEU A 69 10.16 9.07 12.96
C LEU A 69 11.52 8.42 13.26
N GLY A 70 12.47 8.45 12.31
CA GLY A 70 13.75 7.74 12.44
C GLY A 70 13.62 6.21 12.33
N GLY A 71 12.43 5.74 11.97
CA GLY A 71 12.15 4.35 11.65
C GLY A 71 12.68 3.94 10.28
N ALA A 72 12.64 2.65 10.01
CA ALA A 72 13.02 2.07 8.72
C ALA A 72 11.91 1.15 8.23
N GLU A 73 11.75 1.10 6.91
CA GLU A 73 10.93 0.10 6.25
C GLU A 73 11.81 -1.03 5.74
N TRP A 74 11.34 -2.25 5.93
CA TRP A 74 12.03 -3.47 5.57
C TRP A 74 11.13 -4.34 4.73
N ILE A 75 11.68 -4.88 3.65
CA ILE A 75 11.03 -5.93 2.88
C ILE A 75 11.67 -7.24 3.29
N VAL A 76 10.86 -8.14 3.84
CA VAL A 76 11.30 -9.44 4.30
C VAL A 76 10.76 -10.51 3.37
N ARG A 77 11.66 -11.33 2.83
CA ARG A 77 11.35 -12.59 2.17
C ARG A 77 11.49 -13.71 3.18
N VAL A 78 10.41 -14.45 3.41
CA VAL A 78 10.38 -15.58 4.34
C VAL A 78 10.11 -16.84 3.52
N ARG A 79 11.03 -17.79 3.59
CA ARG A 79 10.85 -19.14 3.04
C ARG A 79 10.40 -20.06 4.16
N CYS A 80 9.31 -20.76 3.94
CA CYS A 80 8.70 -21.71 4.86
C CYS A 80 8.79 -23.13 4.31
N GLU A 81 8.58 -24.11 5.20
CA GLU A 81 8.29 -25.48 4.79
C GLU A 81 6.98 -25.58 4.01
N GLN A 82 6.81 -26.67 3.26
CA GLN A 82 5.60 -26.91 2.47
C GLN A 82 4.36 -26.93 3.36
N GLY A 83 3.30 -26.24 2.93
CA GLY A 83 2.01 -26.19 3.63
C GLY A 83 1.93 -25.14 4.74
N SER A 84 3.04 -24.49 5.12
CA SER A 84 3.05 -23.61 6.30
C SER A 84 3.06 -22.11 5.97
N ALA A 85 3.41 -21.74 4.73
CA ALA A 85 3.52 -20.32 4.35
C ALA A 85 2.20 -19.57 4.57
N ALA A 86 1.04 -20.20 4.32
CA ALA A 86 -0.26 -19.59 4.57
C ALA A 86 -0.46 -19.18 6.04
N GLN A 87 -0.11 -20.07 6.97
CA GLN A 87 -0.22 -19.81 8.40
C GLN A 87 0.74 -18.71 8.86
N VAL A 88 1.99 -18.75 8.38
CA VAL A 88 3.00 -17.73 8.69
C VAL A 88 2.58 -16.37 8.13
N ALA A 89 2.06 -16.32 6.90
CA ALA A 89 1.55 -15.09 6.29
C ALA A 89 0.37 -14.50 7.09
N GLU A 90 -0.56 -15.33 7.55
CA GLU A 90 -1.66 -14.89 8.42
C GLU A 90 -1.18 -14.39 9.78
N ALA A 91 -0.15 -15.02 10.36
CA ALA A 91 0.48 -14.54 11.58
C ALA A 91 1.16 -13.18 11.39
N LEU A 92 1.90 -12.99 10.30
CA LEU A 92 2.50 -11.71 9.93
C LEU A 92 1.44 -10.63 9.71
N ALA A 93 0.34 -10.96 9.04
CA ALA A 93 -0.75 -10.04 8.75
C ALA A 93 -1.43 -9.49 10.02
N ARG A 94 -1.48 -10.28 11.10
CA ARG A 94 -2.07 -9.84 12.39
C ARG A 94 -1.20 -8.83 13.16
N ARG A 95 0.05 -8.62 12.75
CA ARG A 95 0.93 -7.68 13.44
C ARG A 95 0.70 -6.25 12.96
N ASP A 96 0.81 -5.30 13.88
CA ASP A 96 0.66 -3.87 13.58
C ASP A 96 1.87 -3.29 12.82
N ASP A 97 3.04 -3.89 13.02
CA ASP A 97 4.29 -3.50 12.36
C ASP A 97 4.42 -4.05 10.94
N THR A 98 3.55 -4.98 10.53
CA THR A 98 3.50 -5.50 9.16
C THR A 98 2.48 -4.74 8.33
N ARG A 99 2.89 -4.11 7.23
CA ARG A 99 2.01 -3.33 6.34
C ARG A 99 1.44 -4.16 5.19
N TRP A 100 2.25 -5.00 4.56
CA TRP A 100 1.86 -5.82 3.41
C TRP A 100 2.30 -7.26 3.63
N VAL A 101 1.49 -8.21 3.18
CA VAL A 101 1.85 -9.64 3.17
C VAL A 101 1.33 -10.29 1.91
N ASN A 102 2.26 -10.82 1.11
CA ASN A 102 1.99 -11.54 -0.13
C ASN A 102 2.55 -12.96 -0.03
N LEU A 103 1.76 -13.95 -0.41
CA LEU A 103 2.23 -15.30 -0.70
C LEU A 103 2.68 -15.34 -2.15
N LEU A 104 3.92 -15.80 -2.37
CA LEU A 104 4.55 -15.83 -3.67
C LEU A 104 4.55 -17.23 -4.27
N SER A 105 5.01 -17.34 -5.52
CA SER A 105 5.12 -18.58 -6.28
C SER A 105 5.65 -19.76 -5.48
N GLY A 106 5.03 -20.91 -5.69
CA GLY A 106 5.36 -22.17 -5.00
C GLY A 106 4.69 -22.36 -3.64
N GLY A 107 4.01 -21.34 -3.10
CA GLY A 107 3.27 -21.46 -1.83
C GLY A 107 4.15 -21.73 -0.61
N THR A 108 5.46 -21.50 -0.75
CA THR A 108 6.48 -21.67 0.29
C THR A 108 7.20 -20.37 0.60
N GLU A 109 6.93 -19.30 -0.15
CA GLU A 109 7.57 -18.00 0.03
C GLU A 109 6.55 -16.91 0.34
N ILE A 110 6.95 -16.01 1.23
CA ILE A 110 6.19 -14.84 1.66
C ILE A 110 7.07 -13.61 1.43
N SER A 111 6.51 -12.56 0.84
CA SER A 111 7.09 -11.22 0.89
C SER A 111 6.23 -10.34 1.79
N ALA A 112 6.86 -9.68 2.76
CA ALA A 112 6.16 -8.78 3.67
C ALA A 112 6.92 -7.46 3.85
N SER A 113 6.17 -6.35 3.92
CA SER A 113 6.72 -5.04 4.32
C SER A 113 6.51 -4.86 5.82
N LEU A 114 7.61 -4.66 6.56
CA LEU A 114 7.65 -4.46 8.00
C LEU A 114 8.19 -3.06 8.30
N ARG A 115 7.66 -2.45 9.36
CA ARG A 115 8.06 -1.15 9.87
C ARG A 115 8.69 -1.31 11.24
N SER A 116 9.77 -0.58 11.46
CA SER A 116 10.31 -0.33 12.79
C SER A 116 10.13 1.13 13.13
N TRP A 117 9.67 1.46 14.34
CA TRP A 117 9.54 2.83 14.83
C TRP A 117 10.80 3.30 15.57
N SER A 118 11.73 2.38 15.89
CA SER A 118 13.02 2.69 16.50
C SER A 118 14.11 1.69 16.13
N ALA A 119 15.37 2.01 16.46
CA ALA A 119 16.50 1.10 16.30
C ALA A 119 16.35 -0.19 17.11
N THR A 120 15.89 -0.08 18.35
CA THR A 120 15.66 -1.23 19.23
C THR A 120 14.57 -2.14 18.68
N GLU A 121 13.49 -1.57 18.14
CA GLU A 121 12.44 -2.36 17.48
C GLU A 121 12.92 -3.04 16.20
N ARG A 122 13.87 -2.45 15.45
CA ARG A 122 14.50 -3.11 14.28
C ARG A 122 15.19 -4.40 14.70
N ASP A 123 16.08 -4.29 15.68
CA ASP A 123 16.91 -5.41 16.11
C ASP A 123 16.03 -6.54 16.67
N GLU A 124 14.99 -6.20 17.44
CA GLU A 124 14.04 -7.18 17.96
C GLU A 124 13.21 -7.86 16.85
N LEU A 125 12.76 -7.08 15.86
CA LEU A 125 11.96 -7.55 14.72
C LEU A 125 12.74 -8.51 13.82
N ILE A 126 13.99 -8.16 13.49
CA ILE A 126 14.85 -8.93 12.59
C ILE A 126 15.43 -10.16 13.30
N LEU A 127 15.93 -10.01 14.53
CA LEU A 127 16.71 -11.07 15.20
C LEU A 127 15.83 -12.03 16.01
N HIS A 128 14.77 -11.56 16.67
CA HIS A 128 14.08 -12.37 17.68
C HIS A 128 12.68 -12.84 17.29
N ARG A 129 11.89 -12.02 16.59
CA ARG A 129 10.47 -12.34 16.36
C ARG A 129 10.19 -13.17 15.09
N LEU A 130 11.02 -13.08 14.05
CA LEU A 130 10.81 -13.85 12.82
C LEU A 130 11.39 -15.28 12.89
N GLN A 131 12.56 -15.45 13.51
CA GLN A 131 13.30 -16.71 13.55
C GLN A 131 12.71 -17.78 14.50
N ARG A 132 11.84 -17.39 15.45
CA ARG A 132 11.25 -18.32 16.44
C ARG A 132 9.95 -18.97 15.98
N THR A 133 9.51 -18.71 14.75
CA THR A 133 8.29 -19.31 14.20
C THR A 133 8.69 -20.59 13.47
N ALA A 134 8.57 -21.75 14.12
CA ALA A 134 8.49 -23.00 13.36
C ALA A 134 7.27 -22.89 12.44
N PRO A 135 7.39 -23.02 11.09
CA PRO A 135 8.48 -23.61 10.30
C PRO A 135 9.05 -22.66 9.23
N VAL A 136 9.94 -21.75 9.65
CA VAL A 136 10.68 -20.84 8.76
C VAL A 136 12.07 -21.43 8.46
N VAL A 137 12.36 -21.61 7.17
CA VAL A 137 13.62 -22.19 6.67
C VAL A 137 14.66 -21.12 6.40
N ALA A 138 14.24 -19.95 5.90
CA ALA A 138 15.14 -18.84 5.62
C ALA A 138 14.41 -17.50 5.71
N VAL A 139 15.16 -16.46 6.09
CA VAL A 139 14.69 -15.07 6.13
C VAL A 139 15.73 -14.20 5.44
N THR A 140 15.31 -13.41 4.46
CA THR A 140 16.14 -12.36 3.86
C THR A 140 15.44 -11.03 4.09
N ALA A 141 16.17 -10.06 4.64
CA ALA A 141 15.65 -8.74 4.94
C ALA A 141 16.36 -7.68 4.10
N HIS A 142 15.58 -6.82 3.46
CA HIS A 142 16.04 -5.77 2.57
C HIS A 142 15.56 -4.43 3.14
N SER A 143 16.48 -3.57 3.57
CA SER A 143 16.13 -2.22 4.03
C SER A 143 15.74 -1.36 2.84
N VAL A 144 14.60 -0.69 2.93
CA VAL A 144 14.17 0.30 1.93
C VAL A 144 14.93 1.59 2.17
N LEU A 145 15.77 1.96 1.22
CA LEU A 145 16.63 3.15 1.29
C LEU A 145 15.97 4.37 0.64
N HIS A 146 15.20 4.16 -0.42
CA HIS A 146 14.52 5.21 -1.15
C HIS A 146 13.26 4.66 -1.82
N VAL A 147 12.17 5.42 -1.81
CA VAL A 147 10.92 5.06 -2.50
C VAL A 147 10.77 6.00 -3.69
N PHE A 148 10.79 5.43 -4.90
CA PHE A 148 10.58 6.18 -6.15
C PHE A 148 9.11 6.48 -6.39
N GLY A 149 8.22 5.67 -5.81
CA GLY A 149 6.77 5.80 -5.93
C GLY A 149 6.18 4.59 -6.64
N GLY A 150 5.07 4.80 -7.34
CA GLY A 150 4.32 3.78 -8.06
C GLY A 150 2.95 4.33 -8.41
N GLY A 151 2.45 3.96 -9.57
CA GLY A 151 1.14 4.38 -10.06
C GLY A 151 0.01 3.80 -9.22
N ARG A 152 -1.14 4.47 -9.25
CA ARG A 152 -2.36 3.96 -8.61
C ARG A 152 -3.09 3.09 -9.62
N GLN A 153 -2.65 1.85 -9.71
CA GLN A 153 -3.13 0.88 -10.70
C GLN A 153 -4.65 0.80 -10.76
N GLY A 154 -5.22 1.08 -11.94
CA GLY A 154 -6.67 1.13 -12.16
C GLY A 154 -7.36 2.47 -11.86
N LEU A 155 -6.65 3.45 -11.29
CA LEU A 155 -7.13 4.83 -11.07
C LEU A 155 -6.63 5.82 -12.13
N ASP A 156 -5.52 5.52 -12.79
CA ASP A 156 -4.96 6.31 -13.88
C ASP A 156 -5.67 5.97 -15.21
N GLY A 157 -6.28 6.98 -15.88
CA GLY A 157 -7.08 6.81 -17.10
C GLY A 157 -8.01 8.00 -17.39
N PRO A 158 -8.90 7.93 -18.39
CA PRO A 158 -9.92 8.96 -18.62
C PRO A 158 -10.72 9.25 -17.34
N GLY A 159 -10.88 10.52 -17.00
CA GLY A 159 -11.47 10.95 -15.73
C GLY A 159 -10.49 11.07 -14.56
N SER A 160 -9.19 10.84 -14.77
CA SER A 160 -8.15 11.24 -13.80
C SER A 160 -8.07 12.76 -13.67
N LEU A 161 -7.60 13.20 -12.50
CA LEU A 161 -7.49 14.63 -12.21
C LEU A 161 -6.42 15.31 -13.06
N THR A 162 -6.72 16.51 -13.55
CA THR A 162 -5.72 17.41 -14.12
C THR A 162 -4.74 17.90 -13.05
N PRO A 163 -3.54 18.38 -13.43
CA PRO A 163 -2.60 18.97 -12.48
C PRO A 163 -3.21 20.07 -11.61
N ASP A 164 -4.10 20.90 -12.18
CA ASP A 164 -4.78 21.98 -11.46
C ASP A 164 -5.80 21.43 -10.46
N GLN A 165 -6.55 20.39 -10.84
CA GLN A 165 -7.48 19.71 -9.93
C GLN A 165 -6.74 19.03 -8.76
N VAL A 166 -5.58 18.41 -9.04
CA VAL A 166 -4.70 17.85 -8.00
C VAL A 166 -4.21 18.98 -7.07
N ALA A 167 -3.76 20.10 -7.61
CA ALA A 167 -3.32 21.25 -6.83
C ALA A 167 -4.45 21.81 -5.94
N ALA A 168 -5.68 21.88 -6.46
CA ALA A 168 -6.85 22.35 -5.73
C ALA A 168 -7.25 21.43 -4.56
N LEU A 169 -6.89 20.15 -4.60
CA LEU A 169 -7.18 19.17 -3.56
C LEU A 169 -6.04 18.97 -2.56
N ARG A 170 -4.78 19.25 -2.95
CA ARG A 170 -3.62 19.02 -2.10
C ARG A 170 -3.82 19.69 -0.73
N PRO A 171 -3.62 18.96 0.38
CA PRO A 171 -3.65 19.56 1.70
C PRO A 171 -2.53 20.59 1.81
N VAL A 172 -2.83 21.75 2.40
CA VAL A 172 -1.80 22.72 2.76
C VAL A 172 -1.04 22.15 3.96
N HIS A 173 0.18 21.68 3.71
CA HIS A 173 1.08 21.24 4.76
C HIS A 173 1.87 22.45 5.24
N VAL A 174 1.62 22.91 6.46
CA VAL A 174 2.48 23.92 7.12
C VAL A 174 3.67 23.16 7.69
N GLY A 175 4.61 22.82 6.81
CA GLY A 175 5.80 22.06 7.18
C GLY A 175 6.73 22.93 8.01
N ASP A 176 6.68 22.78 9.34
CA ASP A 176 7.84 22.98 10.24
C ASP A 176 7.59 22.61 11.71
N GLN A 177 6.39 22.14 12.10
CA GLN A 177 6.16 21.78 13.50
C GLN A 177 6.68 20.39 13.81
N ALA A 178 7.77 20.31 14.55
CA ALA A 178 8.26 19.09 15.20
C ALA A 178 7.12 18.48 16.03
N THR A 179 6.48 17.45 15.47
CA THR A 179 5.42 16.70 16.13
C THR A 179 5.94 15.29 16.29
N ASP A 180 6.21 14.86 17.52
CA ASP A 180 6.57 13.47 17.78
C ASP A 180 5.32 12.59 17.80
N LEU A 181 5.48 11.33 17.35
CA LEU A 181 4.47 10.31 17.52
C LEU A 181 4.59 9.69 18.91
N ALA A 182 3.52 9.76 19.69
CA ALA A 182 3.48 9.20 21.04
C ALA A 182 2.81 7.81 21.02
N ASP A 183 3.16 6.94 21.96
CA ASP A 183 2.50 5.63 22.08
C ASP A 183 0.98 5.75 22.29
N THR A 184 0.53 6.86 22.90
CA THR A 184 -0.90 7.15 23.05
C THR A 184 -1.64 7.38 21.73
N ASP A 185 -0.94 7.60 20.61
CA ASP A 185 -1.54 7.69 19.28
C ASP A 185 -1.84 6.32 18.66
N ARG A 186 -1.26 5.22 19.18
CA ARG A 186 -1.42 3.88 18.59
C ARG A 186 -2.89 3.47 18.40
N PRO A 187 -3.83 3.68 19.35
CA PRO A 187 -5.24 3.37 19.14
C PRO A 187 -5.88 4.19 18.01
N LEU A 188 -5.51 5.48 17.89
CA LEU A 188 -5.96 6.35 16.80
C LEU A 188 -5.47 5.83 15.45
N LEU A 189 -4.17 5.54 15.36
CA LEU A 189 -3.55 5.04 14.14
C LEU A 189 -4.10 3.68 13.71
N ARG A 190 -4.32 2.76 14.65
CA ARG A 190 -4.96 1.47 14.37
C ARG A 190 -6.37 1.65 13.82
N ALA A 191 -7.17 2.54 14.40
CA ALA A 191 -8.52 2.81 13.92
C ALA A 191 -8.51 3.43 12.51
N LEU A 192 -7.60 4.38 12.24
CA LEU A 192 -7.44 4.99 10.92
C LEU A 192 -6.89 4.01 9.87
N ALA A 193 -6.02 3.07 10.27
CA ALA A 193 -5.52 2.01 9.39
C ALA A 193 -6.62 1.03 8.96
N LEU A 194 -7.68 0.88 9.77
CA LEU A 194 -8.89 0.11 9.45
C LEU A 194 -9.85 0.91 8.57
N ASP A 195 -10.12 2.17 8.95
CA ASP A 195 -10.96 3.09 8.20
C ASP A 195 -10.43 4.53 8.32
N GLY A 196 -9.75 4.99 7.27
CA GLY A 196 -9.19 6.33 7.20
C GLY A 196 -10.27 7.44 7.19
N ARG A 197 -11.51 7.11 6.81
CA ARG A 197 -12.65 8.04 6.84
C ARG A 197 -13.51 7.90 8.10
N ALA A 198 -13.08 7.10 9.08
CA ALA A 198 -13.78 6.95 10.35
C ALA A 198 -14.14 8.32 10.95
N THR A 199 -15.36 8.39 11.50
CA THR A 199 -15.90 9.62 12.06
C THR A 199 -15.24 9.93 13.41
N TYR A 200 -15.19 11.21 13.79
CA TYR A 200 -14.61 11.60 15.08
C TYR A 200 -15.26 10.91 16.30
N PRO A 201 -16.59 10.65 16.34
CA PRO A 201 -17.17 9.82 17.38
C PRO A 201 -16.59 8.40 17.46
N VAL A 202 -16.42 7.73 16.32
CA VAL A 202 -15.85 6.36 16.27
C VAL A 202 -14.40 6.36 16.77
N LEU A 203 -13.61 7.33 16.32
CA LEU A 203 -12.21 7.48 16.71
C LEU A 203 -12.06 7.87 18.19
N ALA A 204 -12.95 8.72 18.71
CA ALA A 204 -13.01 9.09 20.12
C ALA A 204 -13.28 7.87 21.00
N ALA A 205 -14.23 7.01 20.60
CA ALA A 205 -14.52 5.76 21.30
C ALA A 205 -13.32 4.80 21.31
N ALA A 206 -12.59 4.69 20.20
CA ALA A 206 -11.40 3.82 20.09
C ALA A 206 -10.20 4.32 20.92
N THR A 207 -10.10 5.63 21.15
CA THR A 207 -8.95 6.27 21.82
C THR A 207 -9.21 6.65 23.28
N GLY A 208 -10.48 6.77 23.68
CA GLY A 208 -10.88 7.38 24.95
C GLY A 208 -10.71 8.91 24.99
N TRP A 209 -10.48 9.56 23.84
CA TRP A 209 -10.29 11.01 23.76
C TRP A 209 -11.59 11.74 23.44
N SER A 210 -11.63 13.05 23.71
CA SER A 210 -12.69 13.91 23.15
C SER A 210 -12.57 13.99 21.63
N GLN A 211 -13.70 14.18 20.94
CA GLN A 211 -13.71 14.37 19.48
C GLN A 211 -12.85 15.56 19.04
N SER A 212 -12.82 16.64 19.83
CA SER A 212 -11.98 17.81 19.58
C SER A 212 -10.48 17.49 19.66
N ARG A 213 -10.07 16.64 20.61
CA ARG A 213 -8.68 16.18 20.73
C ARG A 213 -8.29 15.28 19.56
N VAL A 214 -9.17 14.37 19.14
CA VAL A 214 -8.97 13.52 17.95
C VAL A 214 -8.75 14.38 16.70
N ALA A 215 -9.65 15.33 16.43
CA ALA A 215 -9.55 16.20 15.26
C ALA A 215 -8.22 16.97 15.25
N ARG A 216 -7.89 17.65 16.36
CA ARG A 216 -6.62 18.37 16.51
C ARG A 216 -5.40 17.48 16.31
N ARG A 217 -5.43 16.24 16.82
CA ARG A 217 -4.29 15.32 16.69
C ARG A 217 -4.12 14.82 15.26
N ILE A 218 -5.21 14.50 14.56
CA ILE A 218 -5.17 14.15 13.13
C ILE A 218 -4.58 15.31 12.33
N ASP A 219 -5.07 16.54 12.54
CA ASP A 219 -4.59 17.71 11.82
C ASP A 219 -3.10 17.98 12.09
N ALA A 220 -2.64 17.84 13.34
CA ALA A 220 -1.22 17.96 13.69
C ALA A 220 -0.35 16.90 13.01
N LEU A 221 -0.75 15.62 13.05
CA LEU A 221 -0.01 14.53 12.42
C LEU A 221 0.02 14.68 10.89
N ARG A 222 -1.05 15.17 10.27
CA ARG A 222 -1.10 15.48 8.84
C ARG A 222 -0.23 16.67 8.48
N ALA A 223 -0.28 17.75 9.26
CA ALA A 223 0.54 18.94 9.02
C ALA A 223 2.04 18.63 9.14
N ALA A 224 2.44 17.75 10.06
CA ALA A 224 3.81 17.25 10.19
C ALA A 224 4.23 16.26 9.07
N GLY A 225 3.30 15.87 8.19
CA GLY A 225 3.52 14.86 7.16
C GLY A 225 3.69 13.44 7.71
N LEU A 226 3.35 13.21 8.98
CA LEU A 226 3.44 11.89 9.62
C LEU A 226 2.27 11.00 9.23
N LEU A 227 1.06 11.56 9.09
CA LEU A 227 -0.15 10.83 8.74
C LEU A 227 -0.62 11.22 7.34
N SER A 228 -0.67 10.22 6.46
CA SER A 228 -1.24 10.30 5.12
C SER A 228 -2.46 9.37 5.00
N PHE A 229 -3.21 9.51 3.91
CA PHE A 229 -4.32 8.63 3.61
C PHE A 229 -4.17 8.08 2.20
N ASP A 230 -4.40 6.78 2.08
CA ASP A 230 -4.29 6.06 0.82
C ASP A 230 -5.64 5.41 0.47
N VAL A 231 -5.87 5.27 -0.83
CA VAL A 231 -7.03 4.58 -1.41
C VAL A 231 -6.55 3.18 -1.77
N ASP A 232 -6.92 2.21 -0.93
CA ASP A 232 -6.66 0.81 -1.19
C ASP A 232 -7.76 0.24 -2.08
N VAL A 233 -7.38 -0.17 -3.28
CA VAL A 233 -8.30 -0.71 -4.30
C VAL A 233 -8.04 -2.21 -4.49
N ASP A 234 -9.11 -2.99 -4.50
CA ASP A 234 -9.05 -4.41 -4.90
C ASP A 234 -8.83 -4.49 -6.42
N THR A 235 -7.58 -4.74 -6.79
CA THR A 235 -7.09 -4.81 -8.18
C THR A 235 -7.72 -5.97 -8.94
N GLU A 236 -8.04 -7.08 -8.27
CA GLU A 236 -8.68 -8.25 -8.89
C GLU A 236 -10.11 -7.92 -9.33
N LEU A 237 -10.85 -7.19 -8.51
CA LEU A 237 -12.18 -6.69 -8.85
C LEU A 237 -12.15 -5.66 -10.01
N LEU A 238 -11.01 -5.03 -10.29
CA LEU A 238 -10.83 -4.18 -11.48
C LEU A 238 -10.34 -4.95 -12.73
N GLY A 239 -10.21 -6.27 -12.62
CA GLY A 239 -9.76 -7.13 -13.72
C GLY A 239 -8.24 -7.26 -13.86
N TYR A 240 -7.47 -6.84 -12.85
CA TYR A 240 -6.04 -7.08 -12.78
C TYR A 240 -5.75 -8.36 -12.01
N ARG A 241 -5.37 -9.41 -12.73
CA ARG A 241 -5.26 -10.78 -12.18
C ARG A 241 -3.83 -11.30 -12.12
N ALA A 242 -2.85 -10.51 -12.55
CA ALA A 242 -1.44 -10.89 -12.52
C ALA A 242 -0.64 -9.87 -11.70
N GLU A 243 -0.31 -10.24 -10.46
CA GLU A 243 0.59 -9.45 -9.61
C GLU A 243 1.95 -10.14 -9.48
N ALA A 244 3.03 -9.36 -9.44
CA ALA A 244 4.37 -9.90 -9.21
C ALA A 244 5.22 -8.98 -8.31
N ARG A 245 6.24 -9.57 -7.71
CA ARG A 245 7.36 -8.88 -7.08
C ARG A 245 8.58 -9.12 -7.95
N LEU A 246 9.25 -8.05 -8.34
CA LEU A 246 10.46 -8.08 -9.16
C LEU A 246 11.62 -7.56 -8.33
N TRP A 247 12.68 -8.34 -8.22
CA TRP A 247 13.95 -7.90 -7.66
C TRP A 247 14.93 -7.67 -8.79
N ALA A 248 15.29 -6.41 -9.01
CA ALA A 248 16.13 -5.99 -10.12
C ALA A 248 17.48 -5.46 -9.64
N SER A 249 18.51 -5.70 -10.46
CA SER A 249 19.85 -5.18 -10.25
C SER A 249 20.18 -4.10 -11.27
N VAL A 250 20.51 -2.92 -10.78
CA VAL A 250 20.87 -1.74 -11.56
C VAL A 250 22.23 -1.23 -11.10
N PRO A 251 23.16 -0.79 -11.97
CA PRO A 251 24.38 -0.13 -11.52
C PRO A 251 24.06 1.07 -10.60
N PRO A 252 24.73 1.23 -9.44
CA PRO A 252 24.37 2.26 -8.46
C PRO A 252 24.28 3.69 -9.02
N ALA A 253 25.11 4.04 -9.99
CA ALA A 253 25.10 5.36 -10.65
C ALA A 253 23.78 5.67 -11.40
N HIS A 254 23.05 4.64 -11.85
CA HIS A 254 21.82 4.77 -12.62
C HIS A 254 20.56 4.38 -11.82
N LEU A 255 20.72 3.99 -10.55
CA LEU A 255 19.62 3.50 -9.73
C LEU A 255 18.50 4.53 -9.58
N ALA A 256 18.86 5.80 -9.37
CA ALA A 256 17.88 6.87 -9.17
C ALA A 256 17.03 7.13 -10.42
N GLU A 257 17.68 7.27 -11.57
CA GLU A 257 17.01 7.50 -12.86
C GLU A 257 16.17 6.29 -13.29
N THR A 258 16.73 5.09 -13.18
CA THR A 258 16.04 3.85 -13.54
C THR A 258 14.83 3.61 -12.64
N GLY A 259 14.98 3.81 -11.32
CA GLY A 259 13.89 3.69 -10.36
C GLY A 259 12.75 4.68 -10.62
N ALA A 260 13.08 5.95 -10.90
CA ALA A 260 12.08 6.96 -11.25
C ALA A 260 11.33 6.63 -12.55
N THR A 261 12.06 6.15 -13.57
CA THR A 261 11.47 5.72 -14.85
C THR A 261 10.50 4.56 -14.65
N ILE A 262 10.93 3.51 -13.93
CA ILE A 262 10.10 2.35 -13.64
C ILE A 262 8.88 2.74 -12.80
N ALA A 263 9.02 3.63 -11.81
CA ALA A 263 7.92 4.08 -10.96
C ALA A 263 6.81 4.80 -11.75
N ALA A 264 7.13 5.37 -12.90
CA ALA A 264 6.17 6.02 -13.80
C ALA A 264 5.43 5.04 -14.73
N HIS A 265 5.83 3.75 -14.76
CA HIS A 265 5.17 2.77 -15.60
C HIS A 265 3.75 2.44 -15.08
N PRO A 266 2.77 2.32 -15.99
CA PRO A 266 1.39 2.03 -15.62
C PRO A 266 1.17 0.58 -15.21
N GLU A 267 2.18 -0.27 -15.05
CA GLU A 267 2.08 -1.59 -14.40
C GLU A 267 2.65 -1.58 -12.98
N VAL A 268 3.39 -0.54 -12.61
CA VAL A 268 4.15 -0.49 -11.35
C VAL A 268 3.28 0.15 -10.28
N ALA A 269 2.99 -0.60 -9.21
CA ALA A 269 2.26 -0.13 -8.04
C ALA A 269 3.19 0.37 -6.93
N PHE A 270 4.44 -0.09 -6.92
CA PHE A 270 5.46 0.35 -5.96
C PHE A 270 6.86 0.06 -6.51
N CYS A 271 7.78 1.00 -6.34
CA CYS A 271 9.18 0.89 -6.73
C CYS A 271 10.06 1.55 -5.66
N ALA A 272 11.06 0.81 -5.19
CA ALA A 272 11.96 1.28 -4.14
C ALA A 272 13.37 0.71 -4.30
N ALA A 273 14.37 1.53 -3.95
CA ALA A 273 15.74 1.10 -3.78
C ALA A 273 15.88 0.36 -2.45
N THR A 274 16.52 -0.81 -2.48
CA THR A 274 16.67 -1.67 -1.30
C THR A 274 18.11 -2.16 -1.10
N THR A 275 18.47 -2.55 0.13
CA THR A 275 19.72 -3.30 0.37
C THR A 275 19.60 -4.74 -0.11
N GLY A 276 20.74 -5.41 -0.32
CA GLY A 276 20.80 -6.84 -0.63
C GLY A 276 21.46 -7.15 -1.98
N PRO A 277 21.32 -8.39 -2.48
CA PRO A 277 21.94 -8.83 -3.74
C PRO A 277 21.36 -8.12 -4.98
N THR A 278 20.12 -7.66 -4.88
CA THR A 278 19.45 -6.76 -5.81
C THR A 278 19.21 -5.43 -5.12
N ASN A 279 19.23 -4.33 -5.86
CA ASN A 279 19.10 -3.00 -5.29
C ASN A 279 17.82 -2.25 -5.67
N LEU A 280 16.89 -2.93 -6.37
CA LEU A 280 15.59 -2.40 -6.70
C LEU A 280 14.50 -3.45 -6.47
N LEU A 281 13.44 -3.08 -5.74
CA LEU A 281 12.22 -3.87 -5.62
C LEU A 281 11.09 -3.17 -6.38
N ILE A 282 10.36 -3.94 -7.17
CA ILE A 282 9.21 -3.47 -7.94
C ILE A 282 8.02 -4.37 -7.65
N SER A 283 6.88 -3.77 -7.31
CA SER A 283 5.59 -4.45 -7.27
C SER A 283 4.82 -4.12 -8.53
N THR A 284 4.51 -5.14 -9.33
CA THR A 284 3.75 -4.98 -10.56
C THR A 284 2.35 -5.55 -10.43
N VAL A 285 1.40 -4.91 -11.11
CA VAL A 285 0.00 -5.33 -11.23
C VAL A 285 -0.37 -5.20 -12.70
N CYS A 286 -0.69 -6.32 -13.33
CA CYS A 286 -1.00 -6.44 -14.75
C CYS A 286 -2.38 -7.08 -14.93
N ARG A 287 -2.99 -6.90 -16.11
CA ARG A 287 -4.31 -7.46 -16.40
C ARG A 287 -4.31 -8.98 -16.30
N ASP A 288 -3.32 -9.61 -16.90
CA ASP A 288 -3.13 -11.05 -16.94
C ASP A 288 -1.65 -11.40 -17.15
N SER A 289 -1.34 -12.69 -17.21
CA SER A 289 0.03 -13.17 -17.38
C SER A 289 0.65 -12.78 -18.73
N ALA A 290 -0.16 -12.55 -19.78
CA ALA A 290 0.35 -12.12 -21.08
C ALA A 290 0.72 -10.63 -21.06
N ASP A 291 -0.05 -9.80 -20.35
CA ASP A 291 0.28 -8.41 -20.05
C ASP A 291 1.54 -8.30 -19.17
N LEU A 292 1.67 -9.14 -18.16
CA LEU A 292 2.90 -9.23 -17.35
C LEU A 292 4.11 -9.63 -18.21
N TYR A 293 3.96 -10.62 -19.10
CA TYR A 293 5.02 -11.01 -20.02
C TYR A 293 5.46 -9.84 -20.91
N ARG A 294 4.52 -9.15 -21.57
CA ARG A 294 4.83 -7.96 -22.38
C ARG A 294 5.51 -6.86 -21.58
N TYR A 295 5.06 -6.60 -20.35
CA TYR A 295 5.73 -5.63 -19.48
C TYR A 295 7.19 -6.02 -19.23
N LEU A 296 7.44 -7.29 -18.89
CA LEU A 296 8.79 -7.80 -18.60
C LEU A 296 9.70 -7.76 -19.84
N THR A 297 9.19 -8.11 -21.02
CA THR A 297 10.00 -8.17 -22.25
C THR A 297 10.19 -6.83 -22.93
N ASP A 298 9.17 -5.98 -22.93
CA ASP A 298 9.14 -4.79 -23.77
C ASP A 298 9.56 -3.56 -22.96
N ARG A 299 8.79 -3.20 -21.92
CA ARG A 299 9.04 -1.98 -21.14
C ARG A 299 10.21 -2.15 -20.18
N LEU A 300 10.18 -3.18 -19.35
CA LEU A 300 11.25 -3.43 -18.38
C LEU A 300 12.51 -3.93 -19.10
N GLY A 301 12.37 -4.87 -20.02
CA GLY A 301 13.47 -5.41 -20.82
C GLY A 301 14.12 -4.40 -21.76
N GLY A 302 13.40 -3.33 -22.14
CA GLY A 302 13.95 -2.23 -22.93
C GLY A 302 14.81 -1.23 -22.15
N LEU A 303 14.88 -1.33 -20.81
CA LEU A 303 15.68 -0.41 -20.01
C LEU A 303 17.16 -0.77 -20.02
N PRO A 304 18.07 0.17 -20.35
CA PRO A 304 19.48 -0.12 -20.61
C PRO A 304 20.27 -0.56 -19.38
N HIS A 305 19.79 -0.24 -18.17
CA HIS A 305 20.54 -0.41 -16.92
C HIS A 305 19.96 -1.52 -16.03
N VAL A 306 18.96 -2.27 -16.49
CA VAL A 306 18.38 -3.40 -15.74
C VAL A 306 19.14 -4.67 -16.13
N ASN A 307 20.09 -5.09 -15.29
CA ASN A 307 21.02 -6.18 -15.61
C ASN A 307 20.40 -7.57 -15.38
N ALA A 308 19.58 -7.69 -14.35
CA ALA A 308 18.94 -8.93 -13.96
C ALA A 308 17.62 -8.63 -13.25
N VAL A 309 16.64 -9.50 -13.44
CA VAL A 309 15.34 -9.42 -12.78
C VAL A 309 14.95 -10.81 -12.29
N GLU A 310 14.74 -10.96 -10.99
CA GLU A 310 14.06 -12.10 -10.41
C GLU A 310 12.56 -11.78 -10.31
N THR A 311 11.72 -12.61 -10.91
CA THR A 311 10.26 -12.44 -10.93
C THR A 311 9.59 -13.47 -10.01
N ALA A 312 8.89 -13.00 -8.98
CA ALA A 312 8.05 -13.85 -8.13
C ALA A 312 6.57 -13.42 -8.23
N PRO A 313 5.75 -14.17 -8.98
CA PRO A 313 4.31 -13.98 -9.00
C PRO A 313 3.68 -14.05 -7.60
N VAL A 314 2.68 -13.19 -7.35
CA VAL A 314 1.87 -13.22 -6.14
C VAL A 314 0.71 -14.20 -6.35
N ILE A 315 0.64 -15.24 -5.52
CA ILE A 315 -0.46 -16.21 -5.50
C ILE A 315 -1.65 -15.65 -4.71
N ARG A 316 -1.36 -14.96 -3.59
CA ARG A 316 -2.40 -14.44 -2.69
C ARG A 316 -1.89 -13.26 -1.89
N THR A 317 -2.66 -12.19 -1.85
CA THR A 317 -2.45 -11.07 -0.93
C THR A 317 -3.22 -11.33 0.36
N VAL A 318 -2.50 -11.40 1.48
CA VAL A 318 -3.08 -11.67 2.82
C VAL A 318 -3.37 -10.37 3.55
N LYS A 319 -2.51 -9.36 3.37
CA LYS A 319 -2.66 -8.03 3.94
C LYS A 319 -2.21 -6.97 2.94
N ARG A 320 -3.03 -5.92 2.82
CA ARG A 320 -2.71 -4.65 2.14
C ARG A 320 -2.52 -3.57 3.20
N VAL A 321 -2.35 -2.31 2.79
CA VAL A 321 -2.04 -1.20 3.69
C VAL A 321 -2.90 -1.21 4.96
N GLY A 322 -2.26 -1.43 6.11
CA GLY A 322 -2.84 -1.23 7.44
C GLY A 322 -3.84 -2.30 7.91
N SER A 323 -4.47 -3.05 7.00
CA SER A 323 -5.58 -3.95 7.34
C SER A 323 -5.49 -5.32 6.66
N PRO A 324 -5.68 -6.43 7.39
CA PRO A 324 -5.88 -7.74 6.77
C PRO A 324 -7.00 -7.67 5.73
N LEU A 325 -6.80 -8.31 4.58
CA LEU A 325 -7.91 -8.53 3.67
C LEU A 325 -8.85 -9.54 4.31
N ARG A 326 -10.15 -9.24 4.36
CA ARG A 326 -11.14 -10.24 4.78
C ARG A 326 -11.11 -11.36 3.75
N THR A 327 -10.48 -12.47 4.09
CA THR A 327 -10.66 -13.71 3.34
C THR A 327 -12.12 -14.11 3.48
N THR A 328 -12.85 -14.26 2.38
CA THR A 328 -14.11 -15.00 2.35
C THR A 328 -13.81 -16.47 2.64
N ARG A 329 -13.54 -16.77 3.91
CA ARG A 329 -13.68 -18.09 4.51
C ARG A 329 -14.45 -17.91 5.81
N ALA A 330 -15.74 -17.67 5.63
CA ALA A 330 -16.75 -17.92 6.65
C ALA A 330 -17.72 -18.95 6.06
N ARG A 331 -17.33 -20.21 6.15
CA ARG A 331 -18.22 -21.33 6.44
C ARG A 331 -17.45 -22.29 7.34
#